data_AF-A0A9J7Z9G0-F1
#
_entry.id   AF-A0A9J7Z9G0-F1
#
_cell.length_a   1.000
_cell.length_b   1.000
_cell.length_c   1.000
_cell.angle_alpha   90.00
_cell.angle_beta   90.00
_cell.angle_gamma   90.00
#
_symmetry.space_group_name_H-M   'P 1'
#
loop_
_entity.id
_entity.type
_entity.pdbx_description
1 polymer ?
#
loop_
_entity_poly.entity_id
_entity_poly.type
_entity_poly.pdbx_seq_one_letter_code
_entity_poly.pdbx_strand_id
1 'polypeptide(L)'
;MFVTVGMCEAVSGFLKCNQPKAAVYACVHLNHWNKAVELAKNHSMKEIGPLLSKYASHLLEKNKTLEAVELYRKAHHFLDAAKLMFKIAEEKAKKRMRPL
;
A
#
# COMPACT_ATOMS: atom_id res chain seq x y z
N MET A 1 -12.50 16.86 -15.37
CA MET A 1 -12.59 16.97 -13.90
C MET A 1 -13.59 15.92 -13.39
N PHE A 2 -13.19 14.65 -13.27
CA PHE A 2 -14.10 13.52 -12.90
C PHE A 2 -13.46 12.49 -11.95
N VAL A 3 -12.21 12.71 -11.54
CA VAL A 3 -11.45 11.72 -10.77
C VAL A 3 -11.95 11.60 -9.32
N THR A 4 -12.50 12.67 -8.76
CA THR A 4 -12.99 12.70 -7.38
C THR A 4 -14.43 12.19 -7.23
N VAL A 5 -15.26 12.29 -8.26
CA VAL A 5 -16.65 11.76 -8.26
C VAL A 5 -16.72 10.37 -8.91
N GLY A 6 -15.87 10.10 -9.91
CA GLY A 6 -15.90 8.89 -10.72
C GLY A 6 -15.23 7.66 -10.10
N MET A 7 -14.53 7.75 -8.96
CA MET A 7 -13.85 6.56 -8.40
C MET A 7 -14.83 5.49 -7.93
N CYS A 8 -15.91 5.86 -7.25
CA CYS A 8 -16.93 4.90 -6.83
C CYS A 8 -17.62 4.28 -8.04
N GLU A 9 -17.92 5.09 -9.06
CA GLU A 9 -18.57 4.61 -10.27
C GLU A 9 -17.65 3.73 -11.11
N ALA A 10 -16.40 4.13 -11.34
CA ALA A 10 -15.42 3.37 -12.11
C ALA A 10 -15.09 2.04 -11.44
N VAL A 11 -14.79 2.03 -10.13
CA VAL A 11 -14.56 0.79 -9.38
C VAL A 11 -15.81 -0.09 -9.41
N SER A 12 -17.00 0.48 -9.20
CA SER A 12 -18.25 -0.30 -9.26
C SER A 12 -18.53 -0.87 -10.65
N GLY A 13 -18.20 -0.13 -11.71
CA GLY A 13 -18.34 -0.56 -13.10
C GLY A 13 -17.39 -1.70 -13.42
N PHE A 14 -16.11 -1.57 -13.08
CA PHE A 14 -15.13 -2.65 -13.25
C PHE A 14 -15.48 -3.89 -12.43
N LEU A 15 -16.01 -3.73 -11.21
CA LEU A 15 -16.49 -4.84 -10.40
C LEU A 15 -17.72 -5.53 -11.01
N LYS A 16 -18.69 -4.76 -11.52
CA LYS A 16 -19.87 -5.29 -12.23
C LYS A 16 -19.50 -6.01 -13.53
N CYS A 17 -18.45 -5.55 -14.21
CA CYS A 17 -17.90 -6.21 -15.40
C CYS A 17 -17.00 -7.42 -15.07
N ASN A 18 -16.91 -7.83 -13.80
CA ASN A 18 -16.05 -8.92 -13.33
C ASN A 18 -14.55 -8.72 -13.65
N GLN A 19 -14.10 -7.45 -13.68
CA GLN A 19 -12.72 -7.04 -13.95
C GLN A 19 -12.08 -6.38 -12.71
N PRO A 20 -11.80 -7.14 -11.64
CA PRO A 20 -11.27 -6.55 -10.41
C PRO A 20 -9.84 -6.02 -10.60
N LYS A 21 -9.06 -6.56 -11.55
CA LYS A 21 -7.74 -6.04 -11.92
C LYS A 21 -7.81 -4.58 -12.40
N ALA A 22 -8.75 -4.28 -13.30
CA ALA A 22 -8.95 -2.94 -13.82
C ALA A 22 -9.38 -1.97 -12.72
N ALA A 23 -10.22 -2.42 -11.78
CA ALA A 23 -10.61 -1.64 -10.61
C ALA A 23 -9.42 -1.26 -9.72
N VAL A 24 -8.50 -2.19 -9.47
CA VAL A 24 -7.26 -1.93 -8.71
C VAL A 24 -6.36 -0.95 -9.45
N TYR A 25 -6.16 -1.14 -10.76
CA TYR A 25 -5.38 -0.23 -11.59
C TYR A 25 -5.95 1.18 -11.63
N ALA A 26 -7.27 1.32 -11.69
CA ALA A 26 -7.94 2.61 -11.59
C ALA A 26 -7.64 3.27 -10.25
N CYS A 27 -7.82 2.56 -9.13
CA CYS A 27 -7.48 3.09 -7.79
C CYS A 27 -6.01 3.54 -7.70
N VAL A 28 -5.10 2.84 -8.36
CA VAL A 28 -3.67 3.19 -8.40
C VAL A 28 -3.41 4.44 -9.22
N HIS A 29 -4.04 4.57 -10.40
CA HIS A 29 -3.93 5.75 -11.25
C HIS A 29 -4.47 7.00 -10.57
N LEU A 30 -5.50 6.83 -9.73
CA LEU A 30 -6.08 7.92 -8.94
C LEU A 30 -5.35 8.15 -7.60
N ASN A 31 -4.18 7.54 -7.37
CA ASN A 31 -3.41 7.61 -6.13
C ASN A 31 -4.17 7.16 -4.86
N HIS A 32 -5.24 6.37 -5.01
CA HIS A 32 -6.05 5.81 -3.92
C HIS A 32 -5.59 4.39 -3.54
N TRP A 33 -4.37 4.33 -3.00
CA TRP A 33 -3.68 3.09 -2.69
C TRP A 33 -4.37 2.22 -1.63
N ASN A 34 -4.97 2.82 -0.60
CA ASN A 34 -5.67 2.06 0.45
C ASN A 34 -6.82 1.21 -0.14
N LYS A 35 -7.60 1.80 -1.04
CA LYS A 35 -8.71 1.12 -1.71
C LYS A 35 -8.23 0.11 -2.74
N ALA A 36 -7.13 0.39 -3.43
CA ALA A 36 -6.48 -0.56 -4.35
C ALA A 36 -6.04 -1.84 -3.61
N VAL A 37 -5.42 -1.70 -2.44
CA VAL A 37 -4.94 -2.82 -1.62
C VAL A 37 -6.11 -3.63 -1.05
N GLU A 38 -7.16 -2.95 -0.59
CA GLU A 38 -8.37 -3.60 -0.08
C GLU A 38 -9.07 -4.42 -1.18
N LEU A 39 -9.26 -3.83 -2.36
CA LEU A 39 -9.82 -4.52 -3.53
C LEU A 39 -8.98 -5.73 -3.95
N ALA A 40 -7.66 -5.57 -4.00
CA ALA A 40 -6.77 -6.67 -4.35
C ALA A 40 -6.79 -7.81 -3.32
N LYS A 41 -6.93 -7.48 -2.04
CA LYS A 41 -7.07 -8.47 -0.96
C LYS A 41 -8.41 -9.20 -1.08
N ASN A 42 -9.51 -8.48 -1.28
CA ASN A 42 -10.84 -9.08 -1.42
C ASN A 42 -10.92 -10.04 -2.62
N HIS A 43 -10.20 -9.74 -3.69
CA HIS A 43 -10.17 -10.57 -4.90
C HIS A 43 -8.96 -11.53 -4.96
N SER A 44 -8.19 -11.69 -3.88
CA SER A 44 -7.00 -12.58 -3.80
C SER A 44 -6.04 -12.45 -4.99
N MET A 45 -5.79 -11.22 -5.46
CA MET A 45 -4.94 -10.98 -6.62
C MET A 45 -3.46 -11.22 -6.31
N LYS A 46 -2.83 -12.16 -7.02
CA LYS A 46 -1.40 -12.49 -6.87
C LYS A 46 -0.47 -11.43 -7.49
N GLU A 47 -0.95 -10.65 -8.45
CA GLU A 47 -0.13 -9.66 -9.19
C GLU A 47 0.02 -8.31 -8.48
N ILE A 48 -0.43 -8.17 -7.23
CA ILE A 48 -0.30 -6.90 -6.50
C ILE A 48 1.13 -6.63 -6.00
N GLY A 49 2.05 -7.60 -6.02
CA GLY A 49 3.41 -7.44 -5.51
C GLY A 49 4.15 -6.17 -5.98
N PRO A 50 4.26 -5.91 -7.30
CA PRO A 50 4.91 -4.70 -7.83
C PRO A 50 4.21 -3.39 -7.39
N LEU A 51 2.88 -3.43 -7.33
CA LEU A 51 2.03 -2.32 -6.90
C LEU A 51 2.21 -1.99 -5.42
N LEU A 52 2.30 -3.01 -4.58
CA LEU A 52 2.63 -2.90 -3.15
C LEU A 52 4.01 -2.31 -2.94
N SER A 53 5.01 -2.75 -3.68
CA SER A 53 6.37 -2.21 -3.59
C SER A 53 6.39 -0.71 -3.94
N LYS A 54 5.68 -0.29 -4.99
CA LYS A 54 5.56 1.14 -5.35
C LYS A 54 4.87 1.95 -4.26
N TYR A 55 3.79 1.42 -3.68
CA TYR A 55 3.08 2.10 -2.59
C TYR A 55 3.93 2.18 -1.31
N ALA A 56 4.62 1.09 -0.97
CA ALA A 56 5.52 1.05 0.17
C ALA A 56 6.63 2.09 0.03
N SER A 57 7.27 2.21 -1.14
CA SER A 57 8.27 3.27 -1.40
C SER A 57 7.69 4.67 -1.15
N HIS A 58 6.48 4.95 -1.63
CA HIS A 58 5.83 6.23 -1.40
C HIS A 58 5.46 6.48 0.08
N LEU A 59 5.08 5.44 0.83
CA LEU A 59 4.88 5.54 2.29
C LEU A 59 6.19 5.82 3.03
N LEU A 60 7.30 5.21 2.57
CA LEU A 60 8.63 5.44 3.12
C LEU A 60 9.10 6.88 2.87
N GLU A 61 8.87 7.43 1.67
CA GLU A 61 9.15 8.84 1.35
C GLU A 61 8.37 9.81 2.24
N LYS A 62 7.12 9.47 2.59
CA LYS A 62 6.29 10.25 3.51
C LYS A 62 6.60 10.01 4.99
N ASN A 63 7.66 9.26 5.30
CA ASN A 63 8.07 8.89 6.65
C ASN A 63 7.00 8.08 7.43
N LYS A 64 6.04 7.48 6.72
CA LYS A 64 4.97 6.62 7.26
C LYS A 64 5.43 5.16 7.30
N THR A 65 6.56 4.94 7.95
CA THR A 65 7.25 3.62 7.97
C THR A 65 6.40 2.52 8.61
N LEU A 66 5.61 2.83 9.64
CA LEU A 66 4.70 1.86 10.26
C LEU A 66 3.58 1.40 9.32
N GLU A 67 2.99 2.32 8.54
CA GLU A 67 1.97 1.98 7.54
C GLU A 67 2.55 1.06 6.45
N ALA A 68 3.82 1.28 6.06
CA ALA A 68 4.52 0.40 5.13
C ALA A 68 4.78 -1.00 5.72
N VAL A 69 5.10 -1.12 7.01
CA VAL A 69 5.23 -2.43 7.68
C VAL A 69 3.91 -3.19 7.67
N GLU A 70 2.79 -2.53 8.01
CA GLU A 70 1.47 -3.17 7.97
C GLU A 70 1.10 -3.64 6.57
N LEU A 71 1.44 -2.83 5.57
CA LEU A 71 1.22 -3.14 4.17
C LEU A 71 1.98 -4.40 3.75
N TYR A 72 3.28 -4.47 4.05
CA TYR A 72 4.10 -5.65 3.75
C TYR A 72 3.61 -6.90 4.48
N ARG A 73 3.15 -6.76 5.74
CA ARG A 73 2.54 -7.87 6.49
C ARG A 73 1.27 -8.38 5.81
N LYS A 74 0.37 -7.48 5.38
CA LYS A 74 -0.88 -7.82 4.67
C LYS A 74 -0.60 -8.51 3.32
N ALA A 75 0.54 -8.21 2.72
CA ALA A 75 1.00 -8.79 1.46
C ALA A 75 1.81 -10.09 1.58
N HIS A 76 1.94 -10.66 2.78
CA HIS A 76 2.82 -11.81 3.06
C HIS A 76 4.31 -11.57 2.75
N HIS A 77 4.75 -10.31 2.58
CA HIS A 77 6.15 -9.91 2.45
C HIS A 77 6.78 -9.72 3.84
N PHE A 78 6.88 -10.80 4.60
CA PHE A 78 7.35 -10.74 6.00
C PHE A 78 8.81 -10.29 6.12
N LEU A 79 9.65 -10.65 5.13
CA LEU A 79 11.07 -10.28 5.14
C LEU A 79 11.26 -8.76 5.01
N ASP A 80 10.52 -8.12 4.10
CA ASP A 80 10.61 -6.67 3.90
C ASP A 80 10.02 -5.90 5.08
N ALA A 81 8.92 -6.41 5.66
CA ALA A 81 8.36 -5.88 6.90
C ALA A 81 9.37 -5.94 8.06
N ALA A 82 10.08 -7.07 8.21
CA ALA A 82 11.08 -7.25 9.26
C ALA A 82 12.26 -6.29 9.09
N LYS A 83 12.83 -6.17 7.87
CA LYS A 83 13.91 -5.22 7.57
C LYS A 83 13.52 -3.79 7.94
N LEU A 84 12.29 -3.40 7.62
CA LEU A 84 11.81 -2.06 7.92
C LEU A 84 11.64 -1.83 9.43
N MET A 85 11.14 -2.83 10.16
CA MET A 85 11.05 -2.78 11.63
C MET A 85 12.44 -2.68 12.29
N PHE A 86 13.44 -3.41 11.80
CA PHE A 86 14.82 -3.29 12.28
C PHE A 86 15.37 -1.88 12.09
N LYS A 87 15.16 -1.27 10.92
CA LYS A 87 15.56 0.11 10.65
C LYS A 87 14.90 1.11 11.62
N ILE A 88 13.61 0.93 11.92
CA ILE A 88 12.89 1.75 12.91
C ILE A 88 13.51 1.58 14.32
N ALA A 89 13.83 0.33 14.70
CA ALA A 89 14.44 0.04 15.99
C ALA A 89 15.83 0.68 16.12
N GLU A 90 16.67 0.60 15.09
CA GLU A 90 17.98 1.27 15.06
C GLU A 90 17.86 2.79 15.17
N GLU A 91 16.95 3.41 14.42
CA GLU A 91 16.72 4.86 14.48
C GLU A 91 16.24 5.30 15.88
N LYS A 92 15.36 4.51 16.51
CA LYS A 92 14.94 4.76 17.89
C LYS A 92 16.08 4.55 18.89
N ALA A 93 16.91 3.52 18.72
CA ALA A 93 18.06 3.24 19.58
C ALA A 93 19.08 4.39 19.51
N LYS A 94 19.40 4.89 18.30
CA LYS A 94 20.28 6.05 18.10
C LYS A 94 19.74 7.32 18.76
N LYS A 95 18.43 7.56 18.70
CA LYS A 95 17.79 8.67 19.43
C LYS A 95 17.92 8.51 20.94
N ARG A 96 17.79 7.28 21.46
CA ARG A 96 17.91 6.98 22.90
C ARG A 96 19.35 7.13 23.42
N MET A 97 20.35 6.89 22.56
CA MET A 97 21.79 7.05 22.88
C MET A 97 22.28 8.50 22.78
N ARG A 98 21.43 9.47 22.45
CA ARG A 98 21.70 10.90 22.63
C ARG A 98 21.01 11.36 23.92
N PRO A 99 21.57 11.09 25.11
CA PRO A 99 21.15 11.83 26.28
C PRO A 99 21.55 13.29 26.05
N LEU A 100 20.57 14.18 26.16
CA LEU A 100 20.84 15.59 26.44
C LEU A 100 21.66 15.69 27.73
#